data_AF-A0A9X0WGJ7-F1
#
_entry.id   AF-A0A9X0WGJ7-F1
#
_cell.length_a   1.000
_cell.length_b   1.000
_cell.length_c   1.000
_cell.angle_alpha   90.00
_cell.angle_beta   90.00
_cell.angle_gamma   90.00
#
_symmetry.space_group_name_H-M   'P 1'
#
loop_
_entity.id
_entity.type
_entity.pdbx_description
1 polymer ?
#
loop_
_entity_poly.entity_id
_entity_poly.type
_entity_poly.pdbx_seq_one_letter_code
_entity_poly.pdbx_strand_id
1 'polypeptide(L)' 'MSEAPSTHERHEMIALAAYYLAERRGFAPGGAQSDWLIAEAAVDALIASGAARTARASGTLREGLRNALKLSD' A
#
# COMPACT_ATOMS: atom_id res chain seq x y z
N MET A 1 -4.53 -14.02 -18.94
CA MET A 1 -3.84 -12.72 -19.06
C MET A 1 -4.04 -11.99 -17.76
N SER A 2 -2.99 -11.54 -17.10
CA SER A 2 -3.14 -10.93 -15.78
C SER A 2 -3.30 -9.42 -15.91
N GLU A 3 -4.48 -8.90 -15.58
CA GLU A 3 -4.76 -7.46 -15.66
C GLU A 3 -3.97 -6.68 -14.60
N ALA A 4 -3.55 -5.47 -14.95
CA ALA A 4 -3.03 -4.50 -13.99
C ALA A 4 -4.19 -4.00 -13.11
N PRO A 5 -3.93 -3.54 -11.87
CA PRO A 5 -4.97 -2.94 -11.05
C PRO A 5 -5.61 -1.74 -11.75
N SER A 6 -6.92 -1.60 -11.62
CA SER A 6 -7.60 -0.39 -12.05
C SER A 6 -7.16 0.82 -11.22
N THR A 7 -7.43 2.03 -11.70
CA THR A 7 -7.16 3.28 -10.96
C THR A 7 -7.83 3.29 -9.59
N HIS A 8 -9.05 2.75 -9.49
CA HIS A 8 -9.78 2.68 -8.23
C HIS A 8 -9.09 1.75 -7.24
N GLU A 9 -8.72 0.54 -7.68
CA GLU A 9 -8.03 -0.44 -6.83
C GLU A 9 -6.64 0.06 -6.40
N ARG A 10 -5.91 0.73 -7.29
CA ARG A 10 -4.66 1.42 -6.93
C ARG A 10 -4.91 2.45 -5.83
N HIS A 11 -5.95 3.26 -5.95
CA HIS A 11 -6.29 4.28 -4.97
C HIS A 11 -6.67 3.70 -3.60
N GLU A 12 -7.42 2.59 -3.57
CA GLU A 12 -7.73 1.88 -2.32
C GLU A 12 -6.47 1.33 -1.63
N MET A 13 -5.54 0.75 -2.42
CA MET A 13 -4.25 0.28 -1.89
C MET A 13 -3.44 1.42 -1.27
N ILE A 14 -3.42 2.59 -1.93
CA ILE A 14 -2.71 3.79 -1.42
C ILE A 14 -3.37 4.29 -0.14
N ALA A 15 -4.69 4.42 -0.11
CA ALA A 15 -5.42 4.88 1.06
C ALA A 15 -5.17 3.96 2.27
N LEU A 16 -5.17 2.64 2.06
CA LEU A 16 -4.87 1.67 3.11
C LEU A 16 -3.41 1.74 3.58
N ALA A 17 -2.46 1.89 2.65
CA ALA A 17 -1.05 2.06 2.98
C ALA A 17 -0.78 3.36 3.76
N ALA A 18 -1.41 4.46 3.36
CA ALA A 18 -1.33 5.74 4.06
C ALA A 18 -1.95 5.65 5.46
N TYR A 19 -3.05 4.90 5.60
CA TYR A 19 -3.63 4.60 6.91
C TYR A 19 -2.66 3.84 7.82
N TYR A 20 -1.94 2.82 7.32
CA TYR A 20 -0.94 2.10 8.13
C TYR A 20 0.24 2.97 8.54
N LEU A 21 0.69 3.88 7.67
CA LEU A 21 1.72 4.87 8.02
C LEU A 21 1.22 5.84 9.10
N ALA A 22 -0.04 6.29 8.98
CA ALA A 22 -0.70 7.12 9.97
C ALA A 22 -0.82 6.41 11.32
N GLU A 23 -1.23 5.14 11.32
CA GLU A 23 -1.28 4.26 12.48
C GLU A 23 0.08 4.15 13.16
N ARG A 24 1.15 3.88 12.40
CA ARG A 24 2.52 3.78 12.94
C ARG A 24 2.97 5.05 13.65
N ARG A 25 2.59 6.24 13.15
CA ARG A 25 2.90 7.52 13.80
C ARG A 25 1.89 7.94 14.87
N GLY A 26 1.01 7.04 15.30
CA GLY A 26 -0.02 7.32 16.30
C GLY A 26 -1.02 8.39 15.86
N PHE A 27 -1.26 8.51 14.55
CA PHE A 27 -2.17 9.48 13.93
C PHE A 27 -1.87 10.95 14.29
N ALA A 28 -0.62 11.31 14.58
CA ALA A 28 -0.23 12.70 14.88
C ALA A 28 -0.72 13.69 13.80
N PRO A 29 -1.04 14.96 14.08
CA PRO A 29 -1.43 15.90 13.03
C PRO A 29 -0.27 16.24 12.08
N GLY A 30 -0.57 16.67 10.86
CA GLY A 30 0.42 17.19 9.89
C GLY A 30 1.18 16.16 9.05
N GLY A 31 1.06 14.85 9.32
CA GLY A 31 1.76 13.80 8.57
C GLY A 31 1.03 13.22 7.35
N ALA A 32 -0.25 13.54 7.16
CA ALA A 32 -1.12 12.86 6.18
C ALA A 32 -0.61 12.95 4.73
N GLN A 33 -0.09 14.10 4.31
CA GLN A 33 0.44 14.27 2.96
C GLN A 33 1.72 13.45 2.74
N SER A 34 2.60 13.41 3.74
CA SER A 34 3.82 12.59 3.68
C SER A 34 3.49 11.10 3.62
N ASP A 35 2.52 10.65 4.42
CA ASP A 35 2.08 9.26 4.40
C ASP A 35 1.52 8.88 3.03
N TRP A 36 0.70 9.76 2.44
CA TRP A 36 0.15 9.55 1.11
C TRP A 36 1.25 9.36 0.07
N LEU A 37 2.25 10.26 0.03
CA LEU A 37 3.36 10.18 -0.93
C LEU A 37 4.19 8.90 -0.76
N ILE A 38 4.45 8.49 0.48
CA ILE A 38 5.16 7.24 0.76
C ILE A 38 4.31 6.03 0.35
N ALA A 39 3.02 6.07 0.62
CA ALA A 39 2.07 5.03 0.24
C ALA A 39 1.96 4.87 -1.28
N GLU A 40 1.91 5.96 -2.04
CA GLU A 40 1.93 5.95 -3.51
C GLU A 40 3.18 5.25 -4.03
N ALA A 41 4.37 5.65 -3.56
CA ALA A 41 5.63 5.04 -3.99
C ALA A 41 5.70 3.55 -3.65
N ALA A 42 5.23 3.15 -2.46
CA ALA A 42 5.21 1.75 -2.04
C ALA A 42 4.25 0.89 -2.87
N VAL A 43 3.05 1.42 -3.15
CA VAL A 43 2.04 0.74 -3.98
C VAL A 43 2.54 0.61 -5.42
N ASP A 44 3.12 1.66 -5.99
CA ASP A 44 3.66 1.62 -7.36
C ASP A 44 4.79 0.59 -7.49
N ALA A 45 5.68 0.50 -6.50
CA ALA A 45 6.72 -0.53 -6.44
C ALA A 45 6.13 -1.95 -6.30
N LEU A 46 5.08 -2.12 -5.49
CA LEU A 46 4.40 -3.40 -5.31
C LEU A 46 3.69 -3.87 -6.60
N ILE A 47 3.11 -2.93 -7.35
CA ILE A 47 2.48 -3.20 -8.66
C ILE A 47 3.55 -3.53 -9.70
N ALA A 48 4.62 -2.75 -9.78
CA ALA A 48 5.71 -2.94 -10.75
C ALA A 48 6.45 -4.28 -10.57
N SER A 49 6.62 -4.73 -9.33
CA SER A 49 7.22 -6.04 -9.01
C SER A 49 6.29 -7.22 -9.29
N GLY A 50 5.01 -6.99 -9.61
CA GLY A 50 4.00 -8.03 -9.76
C GLY A 50 3.54 -8.67 -8.44
N ALA A 51 4.16 -8.32 -7.31
CA ALA A 51 3.81 -8.84 -6.00
C ALA A 51 2.38 -8.47 -5.59
N ALA A 52 1.87 -7.30 -6.02
CA ALA A 52 0.46 -6.92 -5.80
C ALA A 52 -0.52 -7.96 -6.36
N ARG A 53 -0.22 -8.50 -7.55
CA ARG A 53 -1.05 -9.50 -8.21
C ARG A 53 -1.00 -10.83 -7.48
N THR A 54 0.20 -11.29 -7.12
CA THR A 54 0.39 -12.52 -6.35
C THR A 54 -0.35 -12.42 -5.02
N ALA A 55 -0.15 -11.33 -4.28
CA ALA A 55 -0.78 -11.11 -2.98
C ALA A 55 -2.32 -11.03 -3.08
N ARG A 56 -2.86 -10.45 -4.16
CA ARG A 56 -4.31 -10.45 -4.39
C ARG A 56 -4.85 -11.85 -4.68
N ALA A 57 -4.16 -12.62 -5.53
CA ALA A 57 -4.58 -13.98 -5.87
C ALA A 57 -4.58 -14.91 -4.66
N SER A 58 -3.67 -14.70 -3.71
CA SER A 58 -3.60 -15.43 -2.43
C SER A 58 -4.45 -14.82 -1.31
N GLY A 59 -5.07 -13.65 -1.51
CA GLY A 59 -5.82 -12.94 -0.45
C GLY A 59 -4.96 -12.25 0.61
N THR A 60 -3.65 -12.12 0.41
CA THR A 60 -2.66 -11.59 1.37
C THR A 60 -2.25 -10.13 1.10
N LEU A 61 -3.08 -9.38 0.36
CA LEU A 61 -2.76 -8.00 -0.07
C LEU A 61 -2.38 -7.06 1.10
N ARG A 62 -3.05 -7.19 2.25
CA ARG A 62 -2.79 -6.36 3.44
C ARG A 62 -1.38 -6.59 4.00
N GLU A 63 -0.96 -7.85 4.09
CA GLU A 63 0.40 -8.24 4.49
C GLU A 63 1.42 -7.76 3.46
N GLY A 64 1.11 -7.91 2.16
CA GLY A 64 1.93 -7.39 1.07
C GLY A 64 2.17 -5.88 1.17
N LEU A 65 1.12 -5.11 1.49
CA LEU A 65 1.24 -3.67 1.71
C LEU A 65 2.06 -3.33 2.96
N ARG A 66 1.86 -4.03 4.09
CA ARG A 66 2.67 -3.84 5.31
C ARG A 66 4.15 -4.14 5.05
N ASN A 67 4.45 -5.23 4.35
CA ASN A 67 5.81 -5.59 3.94
C ASN A 67 6.44 -4.54 3.02
N ALA A 68 5.69 -4.05 2.03
CA ALA A 68 6.16 -2.99 1.12
C ALA A 68 6.51 -1.69 1.87
N LEU A 69 5.76 -1.38 2.93
CA LEU A 69 6.01 -0.24 3.81
C LEU A 69 7.09 -0.50 4.87
N LYS A 70 7.66 -1.71 4.91
CA LYS A 70 8.58 -2.17 5.96
C LYS A 70 7.99 -1.99 7.36
N LEU A 71 6.68 -2.21 7.48
CA LEU A 71 5.97 -2.25 8.74
C LEU A 71 6.02 -3.70 9.23
N SER A 72 6.88 -3.95 10.20
CA SER A 72 6.86 -5.19 10.98
C SER A 72 6.11 -4.93 12.28
N ASP A 73 5.34 -5.91 12.75
CA ASP A 73 4.81 -5.95 14.11
C ASP A 73 5.94 -6.07 15.15
#